data_AF-T1HZ98-F1
#
_entry.id   AF-T1HZ98-F1
#
_cell.length_a   1.000
_cell.length_b   1.000
_cell.length_c   1.000
_cell.angle_alpha   90.00
_cell.angle_beta   90.00
_cell.angle_gamma   90.00
#
_symmetry.space_group_name_H-M   'P 1'
#
loop_
_entity.id
_entity.type
_entity.pdbx_description
1 polymer ?
#
loop_
_entity_poly.entity_id
_entity_poly.type
_entity_poly.pdbx_seq_one_letter_code
_entity_poly.pdbx_strand_id
1 'polypeptide(L)'
;MANTVCIVLVATLFVVGNAVLYDVDHIYKKDSEAKATLNREVGLAVKRAELQATTPEERKCLGKVSGKVFAECNAELNEVTKKLVNVAHSKSSDLSNSPAALHKAVDGEYNRVVHACLHDKLAELKNC
;
A
#
# COMPACT_ATOMS: atom_id res chain seq x y z
N MET A 1 -20.86 -25.18 41.14
CA MET A 1 -21.00 -23.98 40.29
C MET A 1 -19.63 -23.68 39.68
N ALA A 2 -19.32 -24.23 38.50
CA ALA A 2 -17.98 -24.16 37.90
C ALA A 2 -17.98 -24.04 36.35
N ASN A 3 -19.13 -23.75 35.73
CA ASN A 3 -19.25 -23.73 34.26
C ASN A 3 -19.38 -22.33 33.64
N THR A 4 -19.46 -21.27 34.44
CA THR A 4 -19.67 -19.90 33.94
C THR A 4 -18.39 -19.18 33.54
N VAL A 5 -17.21 -19.66 33.98
CA VAL A 5 -15.94 -18.97 33.76
C VAL A 5 -15.32 -19.28 32.39
N CYS A 6 -15.51 -20.50 31.85
CA CYS A 6 -14.96 -20.86 30.54
C CYS A 6 -15.68 -20.19 29.35
N ILE A 7 -16.99 -19.91 29.46
CA ILE A 7 -17.76 -19.36 28.34
C ILE A 7 -17.42 -17.88 28.09
N VAL A 8 -17.16 -17.12 29.15
CA VAL A 8 -16.79 -15.69 29.03
C VAL A 8 -15.43 -15.52 28.37
N LEU A 9 -14.46 -16.40 28.69
CA LEU A 9 -13.10 -16.35 28.14
C LEU A 9 -13.06 -16.65 26.64
N VAL A 10 -13.88 -17.61 26.17
CA VAL A 10 -14.00 -17.94 24.75
C VAL A 10 -14.66 -16.80 23.97
N ALA A 11 -15.75 -16.22 24.49
CA ALA A 11 -16.42 -15.09 23.84
C ALA A 11 -15.49 -13.86 23.69
N THR A 12 -14.66 -13.56 24.71
CA THR A 12 -13.69 -12.47 24.60
C THR A 12 -12.59 -12.75 23.57
N LEU A 13 -12.13 -14.00 23.42
CA LEU A 13 -11.12 -14.37 22.41
C LEU A 13 -11.63 -14.20 20.98
N PHE A 14 -12.90 -14.54 20.71
CA PHE A 14 -13.49 -14.38 19.37
C PHE A 14 -13.69 -12.91 18.98
N VAL A 15 -14.03 -12.04 19.93
CA VAL A 15 -14.23 -10.61 19.67
C VAL A 15 -12.89 -9.90 19.38
N VAL A 16 -11.82 -10.27 20.09
CA VAL A 16 -10.48 -9.71 19.85
C VAL A 16 -9.91 -10.18 18.51
N GLY A 17 -10.10 -11.45 18.14
CA GLY A 17 -9.64 -11.99 16.86
C GLY A 17 -10.27 -11.31 15.63
N ASN A 18 -11.55 -10.97 15.68
CA ASN A 18 -12.25 -10.31 14.57
C ASN A 18 -11.82 -8.86 14.35
N ALA A 19 -11.49 -8.11 15.40
CA ALA A 19 -10.99 -6.75 15.27
C ALA A 19 -9.61 -6.72 14.57
N VAL A 20 -8.73 -7.68 14.90
CA VAL A 20 -7.40 -7.78 14.27
C VAL A 20 -7.50 -8.10 12.77
N LEU A 21 -8.43 -8.99 12.39
CA LEU A 21 -8.65 -9.37 10.98
C LEU A 21 -9.20 -8.19 10.17
N TYR A 22 -10.10 -7.40 10.76
CA TYR A 22 -10.74 -6.25 10.10
C TYR A 22 -9.74 -5.18 9.67
N ASP A 23 -8.75 -4.86 10.51
CA ASP A 23 -7.76 -3.83 10.22
C ASP A 23 -6.77 -4.26 9.13
N VAL A 24 -6.42 -5.55 9.09
CA VAL A 24 -5.54 -6.12 8.07
C VAL A 24 -6.21 -6.16 6.69
N ASP A 25 -7.51 -6.46 6.64
CA ASP A 25 -8.29 -6.43 5.39
C ASP A 25 -8.32 -5.03 4.76
N HIS A 26 -8.49 -3.97 5.58
CA HIS A 26 -8.45 -2.58 5.08
C HIS A 26 -7.07 -2.23 4.51
N ILE A 27 -5.99 -2.67 5.17
CA ILE A 27 -4.61 -2.44 4.70
C ILE A 27 -4.38 -3.10 3.34
N TYR A 28 -4.79 -4.36 3.14
CA TYR A 28 -4.63 -5.05 1.85
C TYR A 28 -5.53 -4.48 0.74
N LYS A 29 -6.75 -4.05 1.10
CA LYS A 29 -7.62 -3.33 0.16
C LYS A 29 -6.95 -2.04 -0.31
N LYS A 30 -6.39 -1.26 0.61
CA LYS A 30 -5.71 0.00 0.30
C LYS A 30 -4.40 -0.19 -0.46
N ASP A 31 -3.64 -1.24 -0.16
CA ASP A 31 -2.48 -1.65 -0.96
C ASP A 31 -2.88 -1.87 -2.43
N SER A 32 -3.97 -2.60 -2.67
CA SER A 32 -4.46 -2.89 -4.02
C SER A 32 -4.92 -1.63 -4.74
N GLU A 33 -5.66 -0.74 -4.07
CA GLU A 33 -6.08 0.56 -4.62
C GLU A 33 -4.89 1.46 -4.94
N ALA A 34 -3.88 1.49 -4.07
CA ALA A 34 -2.65 2.27 -4.24
C ALA A 34 -1.83 1.74 -5.42
N LYS A 35 -1.64 0.42 -5.53
CA LYS A 35 -0.96 -0.22 -6.67
C LYS A 35 -1.67 0.07 -7.99
N ALA A 36 -3.00 -0.03 -8.02
CA ALA A 36 -3.78 0.28 -9.22
C ALA A 36 -3.59 1.74 -9.66
N THR A 37 -3.69 2.68 -8.72
CA THR A 37 -3.47 4.11 -8.96
C THR A 37 -2.05 4.37 -9.47
N LEU A 38 -1.05 3.86 -8.75
CA LEU A 38 0.34 4.06 -9.09
C LEU A 38 0.67 3.50 -10.48
N ASN A 39 0.26 2.27 -10.76
CA ASN A 39 0.56 1.64 -12.04
C ASN A 39 -0.13 2.36 -13.20
N ARG A 40 -1.35 2.88 -12.98
CA ARG A 40 -2.05 3.70 -13.97
C ARG A 40 -1.29 4.99 -14.26
N GLU A 41 -0.91 5.75 -13.25
CA GLU A 41 -0.25 7.04 -13.42
C GLU A 41 1.16 6.89 -14.03
N VAL A 42 1.94 5.90 -13.59
CA VAL A 42 3.22 5.56 -14.22
C VAL A 42 3.00 5.13 -15.67
N GLY A 43 2.02 4.28 -15.95
CA GLY A 43 1.68 3.86 -17.32
C GLY A 43 1.31 5.02 -18.24
N LEU A 44 0.54 6.00 -17.74
CA LEU A 44 0.20 7.21 -18.48
C LEU A 44 1.43 8.07 -18.76
N ALA A 45 2.33 8.22 -17.79
CA ALA A 45 3.56 8.97 -17.96
C ALA A 45 4.52 8.30 -18.96
N VAL A 46 4.68 6.98 -18.89
CA VAL A 46 5.48 6.20 -19.83
C VAL A 46 4.91 6.32 -21.24
N LYS A 47 3.60 6.13 -21.41
CA LYS A 47 2.95 6.28 -22.72
C LYS A 47 3.15 7.69 -23.29
N ARG A 48 3.10 8.73 -22.45
CA ARG A 48 3.37 10.10 -22.88
C ARG A 48 4.83 10.28 -23.33
N ALA A 49 5.78 9.71 -22.60
CA ALA A 49 7.19 9.76 -22.97
C ALA A 49 7.47 8.97 -24.26
N GLU A 50 6.86 7.80 -24.44
CA GLU A 50 6.98 6.99 -25.66
C GLU A 50 6.44 7.71 -26.90
N LEU A 51 5.36 8.48 -26.75
CA LEU A 51 4.83 9.32 -27.84
C LEU A 51 5.78 10.46 -28.23
N GLN A 52 6.64 10.90 -27.31
CA GLN A 52 7.63 11.95 -27.55
C GLN A 52 8.96 11.39 -28.05
N ALA A 53 9.24 10.11 -27.80
CA ALA A 53 10.45 9.44 -28.25
C ALA A 53 10.47 9.26 -29.78
N THR A 54 11.46 9.87 -30.42
CA THR A 54 11.64 9.84 -31.88
C THR A 54 12.65 8.78 -32.30
N THR A 55 13.65 8.49 -31.46
CA THR A 55 14.74 7.56 -31.78
C THR A 55 14.54 6.17 -31.17
N PRO A 56 15.12 5.11 -31.77
CA PRO A 56 15.16 3.78 -31.17
C PRO A 56 15.85 3.74 -29.79
N GLU A 57 16.87 4.57 -29.61
CA GLU A 57 17.66 4.67 -28.37
C GLU A 57 16.84 5.23 -27.22
N GLU A 58 16.07 6.31 -27.45
CA GLU A 58 15.13 6.89 -26.48
C GLU A 58 14.08 5.86 -26.06
N ARG A 59 13.49 5.14 -27.03
CA ARG A 59 12.49 4.09 -26.73
C ARG A 59 13.08 2.96 -25.88
N LYS A 60 14.33 2.56 -26.16
CA LYS A 60 15.05 1.55 -25.37
C LYS A 60 15.36 2.04 -23.95
N CYS A 61 15.74 3.31 -23.80
CA CYS A 61 15.93 3.93 -22.49
C CYS A 61 14.63 3.95 -21.69
N LEU A 62 13.54 4.45 -22.28
CA LEU A 62 12.22 4.52 -21.66
C LEU A 62 11.70 3.14 -21.24
N GLY A 63 11.87 2.11 -22.07
CA GLY A 63 11.49 0.74 -21.71
C GLY A 63 12.25 0.20 -20.47
N LYS A 64 13.53 0.53 -20.33
CA LYS A 64 14.33 0.13 -19.16
C LYS A 64 13.95 0.93 -17.91
N VAL A 65 13.81 2.25 -18.04
CA VAL A 65 13.49 3.14 -16.92
C VAL A 65 12.07 2.91 -16.44
N SER A 66 11.09 2.76 -17.34
CA SER A 66 9.71 2.44 -16.97
C SER A 66 9.62 1.18 -16.12
N GLY A 67 10.22 0.06 -16.56
CA GLY A 67 10.23 -1.19 -15.79
C GLY A 67 10.84 -1.04 -14.39
N LYS A 68 11.94 -0.27 -14.29
CA LYS A 68 12.59 0.07 -13.01
C LYS A 68 11.65 0.89 -12.11
N VAL A 69 11.02 1.95 -12.64
CA VAL A 69 10.09 2.81 -11.90
C VAL A 69 8.90 2.00 -11.36
N PHE A 70 8.29 1.13 -12.18
CA PHE A 70 7.23 0.23 -11.73
C PHE A 70 7.71 -0.68 -10.59
N ALA A 71 8.89 -1.29 -10.72
CA ALA A 71 9.40 -2.21 -9.71
C ALA A 71 9.71 -1.51 -8.38
N GLU A 72 10.36 -0.34 -8.43
CA GLU A 72 10.72 0.43 -7.23
C GLU A 72 9.49 0.94 -6.49
N CYS A 73 8.53 1.55 -7.19
CA CYS A 73 7.31 2.03 -6.57
C CYS A 73 6.48 0.91 -5.93
N ASN A 74 6.37 -0.25 -6.59
CA ASN A 74 5.66 -1.40 -6.02
C ASN A 74 6.42 -2.00 -4.83
N ALA A 75 7.75 -1.95 -4.83
CA ALA A 75 8.56 -2.37 -3.69
C ALA A 75 8.34 -1.46 -2.46
N GLU A 76 8.30 -0.14 -2.67
CA GLU A 76 8.01 0.81 -1.59
C GLU A 76 6.60 0.61 -1.00
N LEU A 77 5.59 0.43 -1.85
CA LEU A 77 4.23 0.09 -1.39
C LEU A 77 4.23 -1.20 -0.57
N ASN A 78 4.87 -2.27 -1.05
CA ASN A 78 4.96 -3.53 -0.31
C ASN A 78 5.64 -3.38 1.07
N GLU A 79 6.69 -2.57 1.17
CA GLU A 79 7.36 -2.30 2.45
C GLU A 79 6.46 -1.53 3.42
N VAL A 80 5.67 -0.58 2.91
CA VAL A 80 4.66 0.11 3.72
C VAL A 80 3.54 -0.84 4.16
N THR A 81 3.03 -1.68 3.26
CA THR A 81 2.03 -2.70 3.57
C THR A 81 2.51 -3.61 4.70
N LYS A 82 3.74 -4.14 4.61
CA LYS A 82 4.34 -4.96 5.68
C LYS A 82 4.43 -4.21 7.01
N LYS A 83 4.87 -2.95 7.00
CA LYS A 83 4.95 -2.12 8.21
C LYS A 83 3.58 -1.91 8.83
N LEU A 84 2.57 -1.58 8.04
CA LEU A 84 1.19 -1.37 8.49
C LEU A 84 0.59 -2.66 9.06
N VAL A 85 0.77 -3.80 8.39
CA VAL A 85 0.31 -5.11 8.89
C VAL A 85 0.99 -5.47 10.21
N ASN A 86 2.29 -5.23 10.34
CA ASN A 86 3.02 -5.46 11.60
C ASN A 86 2.52 -4.54 12.73
N VAL A 87 2.20 -3.28 12.43
CA VAL A 87 1.61 -2.35 13.41
C VAL A 87 0.21 -2.81 13.81
N ALA A 88 -0.63 -3.22 12.86
CA ALA A 88 -1.96 -3.75 13.14
C ALA A 88 -1.91 -5.00 14.02
N HIS A 89 -0.98 -5.92 13.77
CA HIS A 89 -0.79 -7.10 14.62
C HIS A 89 -0.25 -6.77 16.01
N SER A 90 0.72 -5.85 16.12
CA SER A 90 1.38 -5.53 17.40
C SER A 90 0.57 -4.62 18.32
N LYS A 91 -0.34 -3.81 17.77
CA LYS A 91 -1.17 -2.85 18.51
C LYS A 91 -2.67 -3.14 18.45
N SER A 92 -3.06 -4.36 18.11
CA SER A 92 -4.46 -4.71 17.84
C SER A 92 -5.40 -4.38 19.01
N SER A 93 -4.94 -4.49 20.26
CA SER A 93 -5.71 -4.15 21.46
C SER A 93 -5.94 -2.65 21.66
N ASP A 94 -5.05 -1.80 21.15
CA ASP A 94 -5.15 -0.33 21.27
C ASP A 94 -5.97 0.25 20.11
N LEU A 95 -5.89 -0.39 18.94
CA LEU A 95 -6.50 0.04 17.69
C LEU A 95 -8.02 -0.17 17.66
N SER A 96 -8.53 -1.15 18.41
CA SER A 96 -9.98 -1.40 18.52
C SER A 96 -10.78 -0.21 19.07
N ASN A 97 -10.11 0.72 19.75
CA ASN A 97 -10.76 1.90 20.34
C ASN A 97 -10.93 3.07 19.35
N SER A 98 -10.29 3.04 18.17
CA SER A 98 -10.43 4.11 17.18
C SER A 98 -10.16 3.65 15.73
N PRO A 99 -11.00 2.76 15.18
CA PRO A 99 -10.82 2.21 13.82
C PRO A 99 -10.81 3.30 12.74
N ALA A 100 -11.60 4.37 12.89
CA ALA A 100 -11.63 5.49 11.95
C ALA A 100 -10.28 6.26 11.89
N ALA A 101 -9.61 6.44 13.03
CA ALA A 101 -8.31 7.10 13.08
C ALA A 101 -7.22 6.23 12.44
N LEU A 102 -7.29 4.91 12.64
CA LEU A 102 -6.40 3.95 11.99
C LEU A 102 -6.58 3.96 10.47
N HIS A 103 -7.82 3.86 9.97
CA HIS A 103 -8.10 3.91 8.54
C HIS A 103 -7.55 5.18 7.90
N LYS A 104 -7.74 6.34 8.55
CA LYS A 104 -7.19 7.61 8.07
C LYS A 104 -5.66 7.61 8.04
N ALA A 105 -5.01 7.00 9.02
CA ALA A 105 -3.55 6.88 9.06
C ALA A 105 -3.03 5.94 7.94
N VAL A 106 -3.67 4.78 7.75
CA VAL A 106 -3.37 3.84 6.66
C VAL A 106 -3.53 4.51 5.30
N ASP A 107 -4.67 5.17 5.06
CA ASP A 107 -4.95 5.90 3.84
C ASP A 107 -3.93 7.02 3.61
N GLY A 108 -3.54 7.73 4.68
CA GLY A 108 -2.52 8.77 4.64
C GLY A 108 -1.14 8.25 4.24
N GLU A 109 -0.71 7.11 4.79
CA GLU A 109 0.58 6.49 4.46
C GLU A 109 0.63 6.03 3.01
N TYR A 110 -0.41 5.35 2.52
CA TYR A 110 -0.46 4.95 1.10
C TYR A 110 -0.49 6.14 0.16
N ASN A 111 -1.30 7.16 0.45
CA ASN A 111 -1.33 8.38 -0.35
C ASN A 111 0.04 9.07 -0.39
N ARG A 112 0.74 9.13 0.75
CA ARG A 112 2.09 9.71 0.82
C ARG A 112 3.08 8.96 -0.07
N VAL A 113 3.08 7.63 -0.02
CA VAL A 113 4.00 6.80 -0.83
C VAL A 113 3.67 6.91 -2.31
N VAL A 114 2.38 6.87 -2.67
CA VAL A 114 1.96 7.08 -4.05
C VAL A 114 2.42 8.45 -4.55
N HIS A 115 2.20 9.52 -3.78
CA HIS A 115 2.62 10.85 -4.17
C HIS A 115 4.15 10.99 -4.28
N ALA A 116 4.90 10.48 -3.31
CA ALA A 116 6.35 10.53 -3.30
C ALA A 116 6.92 9.77 -4.50
N CYS A 117 6.44 8.55 -4.76
CA CYS A 117 6.95 7.76 -5.87
C CYS A 117 6.60 8.40 -7.23
N LEU A 118 5.37 8.89 -7.39
CA LEU A 118 4.99 9.60 -8.62
C LEU A 118 5.78 10.90 -8.82
N HIS A 119 6.13 11.61 -7.75
CA HIS A 119 6.94 12.82 -7.88
C HIS A 119 8.40 12.49 -8.25
N ASP A 120 9.04 11.61 -7.50
CA ASP A 120 10.48 11.37 -7.59
C ASP A 120 10.84 10.50 -8.79
N LYS A 121 10.03 9.49 -9.09
CA LYS A 121 10.34 8.50 -10.12
C LYS A 121 9.84 8.86 -11.51
N LEU A 122 8.79 9.69 -11.63
CA LEU A 122 8.41 10.23 -12.94
C LEU A 122 9.42 11.26 -13.47
N ALA A 123 10.22 11.88 -12.59
CA ALA A 123 11.35 12.70 -13.02
C ALA A 123 12.42 11.86 -13.73
N GLU A 124 12.65 10.61 -13.33
CA GLU A 124 13.61 9.71 -13.98
C GLU A 124 13.24 9.41 -15.45
N LEU A 125 11.94 9.37 -15.79
CA LEU A 125 11.48 9.15 -17.16
C LEU A 125 11.84 10.31 -18.11
N LYS A 126 12.00 11.53 -17.59
CA LYS A 126 12.38 12.71 -18.39
C LYS A 126 13.86 12.75 -18.74
N ASN A 127 14.68 11.89 -18.15
CA ASN A 127 16.13 11.86 -18.39
C ASN A 127 16.56 11.02 -19.61
N CYS A 128 15.62 10.38 -20.33
CA CYS A 128 15.89 9.39 -21.38
C CYS A 128 16.05 9.91 -22.82
#